data_AF-A0A453GLW1-F1
#
_entry.id   AF-A0A453GLW1-F1
#
_cell.length_a   1.000
_cell.length_b   1.000
_cell.length_c   1.000
_cell.angle_alpha   90.00
_cell.angle_beta   90.00
_cell.angle_gamma   90.00
#
_symmetry.space_group_name_H-M   'P 1'
#
loop_
_entity.id
_entity.type
_entity.pdbx_description
1 polymer ?
#
loop_
_entity_poly.entity_id
_entity_poly.type
_entity_poly.pdbx_seq_one_letter_code
_entity_poly.pdbx_strand_id
1 'polypeptide(L)'
;MANTITGSNSSAKLLNSGNLVVLSSDGAMLWQSFKNPSDVVLPGMPMRTTHKTHPPWRMISWKGPEDPSTGRFSGGNDLDTPLQFFVWDGSVPYFRATVWNGYVSSNVGLQTVSPLMYLTVNKGTDGEAYATFGLSDGSSRIIYKVDYSGKTMLLRWNTSLTDWTAVEQLPAYQCNLYGYCGAYGYCDNTEATPTCKCLDGFDPSNKTEWVRGNFSHGCRRKEELQCGGEDSFLTLPAMKVPDKFVRLWNKSYDDCAVECS
;
A
#
# COMPACT_ATOMS: atom_id res chain seq x y z
N MET A 1 -4.85 19.91 23.63
CA MET A 1 -5.77 19.89 24.79
C MET A 1 -6.48 18.55 24.77
N ALA A 2 -6.37 17.77 25.84
CA ALA A 2 -7.06 16.47 25.94
C ALA A 2 -8.37 16.68 26.71
N ASN A 3 -9.50 16.30 26.10
CA ASN A 3 -10.81 16.38 26.74
C ASN A 3 -11.10 15.05 27.43
N THR A 4 -11.54 15.09 28.69
CA THR A 4 -11.85 13.91 29.50
C THR A 4 -13.31 13.94 29.93
N ILE A 5 -14.04 12.85 29.69
CA ILE A 5 -15.40 12.63 30.21
C ILE A 5 -15.33 11.47 31.21
N THR A 6 -15.83 11.67 32.42
CA THR A 6 -15.81 10.68 33.50
C THR A 6 -17.20 10.08 33.70
N GLY A 7 -17.32 8.77 33.53
CA GLY A 7 -18.40 7.95 34.08
C GLY A 7 -17.99 7.38 35.45
N SER A 8 -18.94 6.79 36.17
CA SER A 8 -18.74 6.36 37.57
C SER A 8 -17.54 5.44 37.82
N ASN A 9 -17.10 4.66 36.82
CA ASN A 9 -15.95 3.74 36.91
C ASN A 9 -14.99 3.75 35.70
N SER A 10 -15.17 4.68 34.75
CA SER A 10 -14.34 4.75 33.53
C SER A 10 -14.28 6.16 32.99
N SER A 11 -13.21 6.50 32.28
CA SER A 11 -13.08 7.79 31.60
C SER A 11 -12.77 7.62 30.11
N ALA A 12 -13.28 8.52 29.29
CA ALA A 12 -12.92 8.63 27.88
C ALA A 12 -12.00 9.85 27.70
N LYS A 13 -10.89 9.68 26.98
CA LYS A 13 -9.89 10.73 26.74
C LYS A 13 -9.50 10.77 25.27
N LEU A 14 -9.60 11.95 24.66
CA LEU A 14 -9.02 12.18 23.34
C LEU A 14 -7.55 12.62 23.49
N LEU A 15 -6.63 11.78 22.99
CA LEU A 15 -5.20 12.08 23.01
C LEU A 15 -4.83 13.08 21.91
N ASN A 16 -3.69 13.77 22.06
CA ASN A 16 -3.18 14.71 21.04
C ASN A 16 -2.88 14.02 19.68
N SER A 17 -2.70 12.70 19.68
CA SER A 17 -2.55 11.90 18.46
C SER A 17 -3.87 11.72 17.68
N GLY A 18 -5.01 12.09 18.26
CA GLY A 18 -6.34 11.79 17.72
C GLY A 18 -6.89 10.41 18.15
N ASN A 19 -6.11 9.63 18.91
CA ASN A 19 -6.60 8.37 19.47
C ASN A 19 -7.57 8.65 20.63
N LEU A 20 -8.82 8.20 20.49
CA LEU A 20 -9.81 8.24 21.55
C LEU A 20 -9.66 6.96 22.37
N VAL A 21 -9.34 7.09 23.65
CA VAL A 21 -9.11 5.96 24.55
C VAL A 21 -10.16 5.93 25.66
N VAL A 22 -10.55 4.73 26.07
CA VAL A 22 -11.37 4.50 27.27
C VAL A 22 -10.48 3.83 28.32
N LEU A 23 -10.47 4.39 29.51
CA LEU A 23 -9.64 3.99 30.64
C LEU A 23 -10.55 3.56 31.81
N SER A 24 -10.16 2.52 32.53
CA SER A 24 -10.75 2.18 33.84
C SER A 24 -10.33 3.17 34.92
N SER A 25 -10.96 3.08 36.10
CA SER A 25 -10.67 3.91 37.26
C SER A 25 -9.21 3.83 37.75
N ASP A 26 -8.54 2.68 37.55
CA ASP A 26 -7.12 2.45 37.86
C ASP A 26 -6.17 2.89 36.73
N GLY A 27 -6.71 3.41 35.63
CA GLY A 27 -5.94 3.90 34.48
C GLY A 27 -5.61 2.85 33.42
N ALA A 28 -6.09 1.61 33.54
CA ALA A 28 -5.88 0.60 32.51
C ALA A 28 -6.66 0.92 31.21
N MET A 29 -6.04 0.69 30.06
CA MET A 29 -6.66 0.95 28.76
C MET A 29 -7.64 -0.16 28.37
N LEU A 30 -8.93 0.16 28.39
CA LEU A 30 -10.01 -0.77 28.05
C LEU A 30 -10.30 -0.80 26.55
N TRP A 31 -10.22 0.35 25.88
CA TRP A 31 -10.50 0.49 24.44
C TRP A 31 -9.72 1.65 23.82
N GLN A 32 -9.48 1.59 22.50
CA GLN A 32 -8.90 2.69 21.75
C GLN A 32 -9.39 2.72 20.29
N SER A 33 -9.64 3.92 19.75
CA SER A 33 -10.14 4.08 18.38
C SER A 33 -9.15 3.62 17.32
N PHE A 34 -7.84 3.70 17.60
CA PHE A 34 -6.81 3.27 16.66
C PHE A 34 -6.82 1.76 16.34
N LYS A 35 -7.55 0.95 17.12
CA LYS A 35 -7.75 -0.48 16.80
C LYS A 35 -8.86 -0.71 15.76
N ASN A 36 -9.66 0.31 15.45
CA ASN A 36 -10.82 0.23 14.55
C ASN A 36 -10.82 1.45 13.58
N PRO A 37 -9.90 1.50 12.60
CA PRO A 37 -9.89 2.55 11.58
C PRO A 37 -11.19 2.61 10.78
N SER A 38 -11.54 3.82 10.30
CA SER A 38 -12.47 4.01 9.18
C SER A 38 -11.68 4.04 7.86
N ASP A 39 -11.88 5.06 7.04
CA ASP A 39 -11.23 5.37 5.77
C ASP A 39 -9.88 6.10 5.92
N VAL A 40 -9.49 6.51 7.13
CA VAL A 40 -8.31 7.35 7.38
C VAL A 40 -7.33 6.72 8.37
N VAL A 41 -6.04 6.88 8.07
CA VAL A 41 -4.89 6.57 8.94
C VAL A 41 -4.22 7.86 9.36
N LEU A 42 -4.06 8.03 10.67
CA LEU A 42 -3.39 9.19 11.28
C LEU A 42 -1.91 8.90 11.58
N PRO A 43 -1.06 9.93 11.70
CA PRO A 43 0.30 9.76 12.18
C PRO A 43 0.34 9.04 13.54
N GLY A 44 1.23 8.05 13.67
CA GLY A 44 1.38 7.21 14.86
C GLY A 44 0.34 6.10 15.00
N MET A 45 -0.63 6.00 14.08
CA MET A 45 -1.61 4.90 14.07
C MET A 45 -0.95 3.60 13.58
N PRO A 46 -1.02 2.49 14.34
CA PRO A 46 -0.40 1.23 13.95
C PRO A 46 -1.21 0.50 12.87
N MET A 47 -0.59 0.37 11.70
CA MET A 47 -1.03 -0.48 10.60
C MET A 47 -0.49 -1.89 10.83
N ARG A 48 -1.31 -2.76 11.42
CA ARG A 48 -0.88 -4.11 11.82
C ARG A 48 -0.84 -5.04 10.60
N THR A 49 0.13 -5.93 10.60
CA THR A 49 0.29 -6.99 9.62
C THR A 49 0.27 -8.31 10.37
N THR A 50 -0.92 -8.74 10.79
CA THR A 50 -1.09 -9.87 11.71
C THR A 50 -1.23 -11.21 11.00
N HIS A 51 -0.40 -12.18 11.40
CA HIS A 51 -0.59 -13.59 11.09
C HIS A 51 -0.75 -14.32 12.42
N LYS A 52 -1.97 -14.75 12.77
CA LYS A 52 -2.38 -15.79 13.77
C LYS A 52 -3.49 -15.41 14.77
N THR A 53 -3.52 -14.21 15.35
CA THR A 53 -4.35 -13.92 16.55
C THR A 53 -5.48 -12.90 16.33
N HIS A 54 -5.37 -12.06 15.30
CA HIS A 54 -6.32 -10.97 15.05
C HIS A 54 -6.67 -10.87 13.56
N PRO A 55 -7.90 -10.41 13.22
CA PRO A 55 -8.24 -10.07 11.84
C PRO A 55 -7.21 -9.10 11.23
N PRO A 56 -6.95 -9.18 9.91
CA PRO A 56 -6.06 -8.24 9.24
C PRO A 56 -6.54 -6.82 9.48
N TRP A 57 -5.62 -5.93 9.86
CA TRP A 57 -5.94 -4.52 9.98
C TRP A 57 -6.17 -3.94 8.58
N ARG A 58 -7.31 -3.28 8.39
CA ARG A 58 -7.67 -2.61 7.14
C ARG A 58 -8.39 -1.31 7.43
N MET A 59 -8.04 -0.26 6.71
CA MET A 59 -8.92 0.89 6.55
C MET A 59 -10.02 0.54 5.53
N ILE A 60 -11.22 1.06 5.73
CA ILE A 60 -12.38 0.78 4.90
C ILE A 60 -12.95 2.11 4.42
N SER A 61 -13.14 2.24 3.11
CA SER A 61 -13.67 3.46 2.53
C SER A 61 -15.06 3.76 3.07
N TRP A 62 -15.45 5.02 2.99
CA TRP A 62 -16.87 5.36 3.04
C TRP A 62 -17.61 4.78 1.84
N LYS A 63 -18.92 4.63 1.97
CA LYS A 63 -19.79 4.15 0.88
C LYS A 63 -19.97 5.21 -0.20
N GLY A 64 -19.94 6.48 0.18
CA GLY A 64 -20.02 7.61 -0.74
C GLY A 64 -19.41 8.87 -0.14
N PRO A 65 -19.42 9.99 -0.87
CA PRO A 65 -18.85 11.25 -0.40
C PRO A 65 -19.55 11.81 0.85
N GLU A 66 -20.84 11.52 1.03
CA GLU A 66 -21.67 12.00 2.14
C GLU A 66 -22.21 10.87 3.04
N ASP A 67 -21.85 9.62 2.74
CA ASP A 67 -22.32 8.43 3.48
C ASP A 67 -21.12 7.74 4.16
N PRO A 68 -20.89 8.00 5.48
CA PRO A 68 -19.77 7.44 6.22
C PRO A 68 -19.96 5.97 6.61
N SER A 69 -21.06 5.32 6.18
CA SER A 69 -21.23 3.88 6.35
C SER A 69 -20.16 3.09 5.58
N THR A 70 -20.00 1.82 5.95
CA THR A 70 -19.00 0.92 5.39
C THR A 70 -19.12 0.83 3.87
N GLY A 71 -18.06 1.25 3.18
CA GLY A 71 -17.95 1.20 1.73
C GLY A 71 -17.40 -0.11 1.19
N ARG A 72 -17.18 -0.11 -0.12
CA ARG A 72 -16.80 -1.29 -0.89
C ARG A 72 -15.30 -1.55 -0.92
N PHE A 73 -14.48 -0.51 -0.78
CA PHE A 73 -13.04 -0.60 -0.87
C PHE A 73 -12.40 -0.73 0.51
N SER A 74 -11.36 -1.55 0.61
CA SER A 74 -10.55 -1.66 1.82
C SER A 74 -9.07 -1.63 1.48
N GLY A 75 -8.25 -1.11 2.39
CA GLY A 75 -6.81 -0.95 2.20
C GLY A 75 -6.02 -1.43 3.41
N GLY A 76 -4.92 -2.13 3.17
CA GLY A 76 -4.10 -2.73 4.23
C GLY A 76 -2.91 -3.50 3.68
N ASN A 77 -2.10 -4.06 4.58
CA ASN A 77 -0.97 -4.89 4.18
C ASN A 77 -1.42 -6.31 3.86
N ASP A 78 -0.78 -6.94 2.88
CA ASP A 78 -0.91 -8.38 2.66
C ASP A 78 -0.26 -9.15 3.83
N LEU A 79 -0.93 -10.22 4.27
CA LEU A 79 -0.51 -11.03 5.40
C LEU A 79 0.55 -12.06 5.00
N ASP A 80 0.51 -12.54 3.75
CA ASP A 80 1.46 -13.50 3.22
C ASP A 80 2.79 -12.83 2.88
N THR A 81 2.73 -11.57 2.44
CA THR A 81 3.89 -10.72 2.16
C THR A 81 3.76 -9.33 2.82
N PRO A 82 4.16 -9.17 4.11
CA PRO A 82 4.06 -7.91 4.89
C PRO A 82 4.80 -6.69 4.34
N LEU A 83 5.35 -6.81 3.14
CA LEU A 83 6.15 -5.84 2.45
C LEU A 83 5.28 -4.95 1.54
N GLN A 84 4.00 -5.25 1.37
CA GLN A 84 3.21 -4.61 0.33
C GLN A 84 1.81 -4.23 0.80
N PHE A 85 1.46 -2.98 0.52
CA PHE A 85 0.12 -2.45 0.71
C PHE A 85 -0.75 -2.77 -0.50
N PHE A 86 -2.00 -3.13 -0.24
CA PHE A 86 -3.02 -3.43 -1.25
C PHE A 86 -4.29 -2.65 -0.97
N VAL A 87 -5.03 -2.39 -2.04
CA VAL A 87 -6.44 -1.99 -1.99
C VAL A 87 -7.25 -3.11 -2.63
N TRP A 88 -8.34 -3.49 -1.98
CA TRP A 88 -9.29 -4.48 -2.48
C TRP A 88 -10.62 -3.82 -2.81
N ASP A 89 -11.20 -4.21 -3.94
CA ASP A 89 -12.62 -4.06 -4.24
C ASP A 89 -13.34 -5.32 -3.74
N GLY A 90 -13.99 -5.23 -2.57
CA GLY A 90 -14.50 -6.41 -1.86
C GLY A 90 -13.37 -7.39 -1.53
N SER A 91 -13.39 -8.57 -2.16
CA SER A 91 -12.35 -9.59 -2.00
C SER A 91 -11.30 -9.60 -3.11
N VAL A 92 -11.46 -8.77 -4.15
CA VAL A 92 -10.60 -8.77 -5.34
C VAL A 92 -9.54 -7.67 -5.22
N PRO A 93 -8.24 -7.97 -5.42
CA PRO A 93 -7.21 -6.93 -5.46
C PRO A 93 -7.52 -5.89 -6.56
N TYR A 94 -7.56 -4.63 -6.18
CA TYR A 94 -7.85 -3.49 -7.05
C TYR A 94 -6.58 -2.69 -7.37
N PHE A 95 -5.75 -2.47 -6.36
CA PHE A 95 -4.45 -1.81 -6.50
C PHE A 95 -3.42 -2.49 -5.59
N ARG A 96 -2.16 -2.41 -6.00
CA ARG A 96 -1.01 -2.94 -5.26
C ARG A 96 0.06 -1.85 -5.22
N ALA A 97 0.58 -1.50 -4.06
CA ALA A 97 1.71 -0.57 -3.93
C ALA A 97 3.01 -1.22 -4.40
N THR A 98 4.15 -0.53 -4.35
CA THR A 98 5.46 -1.14 -4.53
C THR A 98 5.83 -2.02 -3.33
N VAL A 99 6.71 -3.01 -3.54
CA VAL A 99 7.20 -3.86 -2.45
C VAL A 99 8.20 -3.05 -1.62
N TRP A 100 8.02 -3.04 -0.31
CA TRP A 100 8.97 -2.50 0.64
C TRP A 100 10.23 -3.38 0.66
N ASN A 101 11.36 -2.80 0.26
CA ASN A 101 12.64 -3.52 0.10
C ASN A 101 13.44 -3.66 1.41
N GLY A 102 12.84 -3.40 2.57
CA GLY A 102 13.45 -3.65 3.88
C GLY A 102 14.51 -2.65 4.33
N TYR A 103 14.87 -1.65 3.52
CA TYR A 103 15.71 -0.55 3.95
C TYR A 103 14.86 0.58 4.52
N VAL A 104 15.15 0.95 5.77
CA VAL A 104 14.60 2.13 6.47
C VAL A 104 14.90 3.44 5.71
N SER A 105 15.79 3.40 4.72
CA SER A 105 16.27 4.54 3.93
C SER A 105 15.80 4.60 2.48
N SER A 106 14.97 3.67 1.97
CA SER A 106 14.35 3.85 0.64
C SER A 106 13.10 4.75 0.74
N ASN A 107 13.35 5.94 1.30
CA ASN A 107 12.45 7.05 1.53
C ASN A 107 12.02 7.79 0.25
N VAL A 108 12.25 7.22 -0.94
CA VAL A 108 12.13 7.95 -2.20
C VAL A 108 10.67 8.39 -2.48
N GLY A 109 9.68 7.69 -1.94
CA GLY A 109 8.28 8.15 -2.00
C GLY A 109 7.93 9.15 -0.89
N LEU A 110 8.19 8.78 0.38
CA LEU A 110 7.74 9.53 1.56
C LEU A 110 8.47 10.88 1.75
N GLN A 111 9.77 10.97 1.44
CA GLN A 111 10.51 12.23 1.50
C GLN A 111 10.12 13.21 0.39
N THR A 112 9.64 12.70 -0.74
CA THR A 112 9.09 13.52 -1.83
C THR A 112 7.76 14.16 -1.41
N VAL A 113 7.01 13.52 -0.51
CA VAL A 113 5.77 14.05 0.09
C VAL A 113 6.11 15.07 1.19
N SER A 114 6.99 14.72 2.12
CA SER A 114 7.49 15.62 3.15
C SER A 114 8.82 15.11 3.71
N PRO A 115 9.86 15.96 3.81
CA PRO A 115 11.13 15.58 4.43
C PRO A 115 10.98 15.27 5.94
N LEU A 116 9.85 15.65 6.53
CA LEU A 116 9.53 15.45 7.95
C LEU A 116 8.63 14.23 8.20
N MET A 117 8.36 13.42 7.18
CA MET A 117 7.61 12.16 7.32
C MET A 117 8.56 10.97 7.39
N TYR A 118 8.28 10.02 8.27
CA TYR A 118 9.05 8.78 8.40
C TYR A 118 8.14 7.58 8.59
N LEU A 119 8.61 6.40 8.19
CA LEU A 119 7.94 5.13 8.43
C LEU A 119 8.74 4.31 9.44
N THR A 120 8.07 3.83 10.48
CA THR A 120 8.62 2.89 11.45
C THR A 120 7.96 1.54 11.25
N VAL A 121 8.77 0.50 11.11
CA VAL A 121 8.31 -0.88 11.04
C VAL A 121 8.85 -1.61 12.25
N ASN A 122 7.95 -2.09 13.11
CA ASN A 122 8.30 -2.84 14.31
C ASN A 122 7.90 -4.29 14.12
N LYS A 123 8.83 -5.20 14.43
CA LYS A 123 8.59 -6.64 14.45
C LYS A 123 8.57 -7.12 15.90
N GLY A 124 7.40 -7.55 16.36
CA GLY A 124 7.18 -8.16 17.65
C GLY A 124 7.81 -9.56 17.74
N THR A 125 7.99 -10.03 18.96
CA THR A 125 8.60 -11.33 19.29
C THR A 125 7.68 -12.52 19.00
N ASP A 126 6.39 -12.28 18.86
CA ASP A 126 5.32 -13.24 18.56
C ASP A 126 5.05 -13.40 17.05
N GLY A 127 5.78 -12.67 16.22
CA GLY A 127 5.57 -12.62 14.77
C GLY A 127 4.56 -11.56 14.33
N GLU A 128 3.97 -10.78 15.25
CA GLU A 128 3.20 -9.59 14.87
C GLU A 128 4.15 -8.51 14.35
N ALA A 129 3.89 -7.98 13.17
CA ALA A 129 4.55 -6.79 12.67
C ALA A 129 3.54 -5.65 12.58
N TYR A 130 3.98 -4.43 12.83
CA TYR A 130 3.17 -3.25 12.55
C TYR A 130 4.03 -2.15 11.98
N ALA A 131 3.43 -1.39 11.06
CA ALA A 131 4.01 -0.19 10.50
C ALA A 131 3.25 1.03 11.03
N THR A 132 3.97 2.10 11.32
CA THR A 132 3.40 3.41 11.67
C THR A 132 4.14 4.46 10.87
N PHE A 133 3.43 5.42 10.28
CA PHE A 133 4.09 6.62 9.79
C PHE A 133 4.01 7.72 10.85
N GLY A 134 5.08 8.49 11.00
CA GLY A 134 5.17 9.61 11.94
C GLY A 134 5.53 10.90 11.22
N LEU A 135 5.36 12.00 11.93
CA LEU A 135 5.71 13.34 11.48
C LEU A 135 6.64 13.98 12.52
N SER A 136 7.71 14.62 12.06
CA SER A 136 8.59 15.44 12.90
C SER A 136 7.95 16.79 13.20
N ASP A 137 8.45 17.44 14.26
CA ASP A 137 7.99 18.76 14.67
C ASP A 137 8.11 19.79 13.53
N GLY A 138 7.11 20.68 13.44
CA GLY A 138 7.01 21.67 12.37
C GLY A 138 6.41 21.15 11.05
N SER A 139 6.11 19.84 10.94
CA SER A 139 5.40 19.30 9.78
C SER A 139 3.95 19.77 9.70
N SER A 140 3.45 19.97 8.48
CA SER A 140 2.01 20.12 8.24
C SER A 140 1.27 18.82 8.61
N ARG A 141 -0.01 18.92 8.96
CA ARG A 141 -0.84 17.73 9.20
C ARG A 141 -0.90 16.90 7.92
N ILE A 142 -0.66 15.60 8.04
CA ILE A 142 -0.71 14.63 6.94
C ILE A 142 -1.57 13.45 7.37
N ILE A 143 -2.46 13.00 6.49
CA ILE A 143 -3.28 11.81 6.68
C ILE A 143 -3.23 10.93 5.44
N TYR A 144 -3.37 9.63 5.62
CA TYR A 144 -3.56 8.69 4.52
C TYR A 144 -5.02 8.26 4.49
N LYS A 145 -5.65 8.26 3.31
CA LYS A 145 -7.09 7.99 3.15
C LYS A 145 -7.33 6.99 2.02
N VAL A 146 -8.31 6.10 2.17
CA VAL A 146 -8.94 5.40 1.03
C VAL A 146 -10.32 5.98 0.76
N ASP A 147 -10.56 6.47 -0.45
CA ASP A 147 -11.84 7.07 -0.82
C ASP A 147 -12.85 6.03 -1.31
N TYR A 148 -14.10 6.47 -1.51
CA TYR A 148 -15.20 5.62 -1.97
C TYR A 148 -15.00 5.08 -3.41
N SER A 149 -14.04 5.61 -4.17
CA SER A 149 -13.67 5.14 -5.52
C SER A 149 -12.52 4.13 -5.50
N GLY A 150 -12.00 3.79 -4.33
CA GLY A 150 -10.87 2.88 -4.15
C GLY A 150 -9.51 3.54 -4.35
N LYS A 151 -9.46 4.87 -4.51
CA LYS A 151 -8.20 5.60 -4.58
C LYS A 151 -7.65 5.81 -3.19
N THR A 152 -6.36 5.57 -3.04
CA THR A 152 -5.65 5.97 -1.83
C THR A 152 -4.99 7.32 -2.03
N MET A 153 -5.15 8.19 -1.06
CA MET A 153 -4.65 9.56 -1.10
C MET A 153 -3.79 9.83 0.12
N LEU A 154 -2.66 10.47 -0.11
CA LEU A 154 -1.88 11.10 0.95
C LEU A 154 -2.22 12.59 0.93
N LEU A 155 -2.94 13.03 1.95
CA LEU A 155 -3.47 14.39 2.03
C LEU A 155 -2.63 15.21 3.01
N ARG A 156 -2.27 16.42 2.61
CA ARG A 156 -1.58 17.41 3.45
C ARG A 156 -2.50 18.60 3.70
N TRP A 157 -2.57 19.05 4.94
CA TRP A 157 -3.29 20.27 5.29
C TRP A 157 -2.54 21.49 4.76
N ASN A 158 -3.21 22.27 3.92
CA ASN A 158 -2.71 23.54 3.42
C ASN A 158 -3.33 24.69 4.23
N THR A 159 -2.52 25.37 5.02
CA THR A 159 -2.97 26.47 5.88
C THR A 159 -3.45 27.69 5.08
N SER A 160 -2.90 27.92 3.89
CA SER A 160 -3.26 29.06 3.05
C SER A 160 -4.62 28.86 2.37
N LEU A 161 -4.95 27.62 2.01
CA LEU A 161 -6.24 27.27 1.41
C LEU A 161 -7.28 26.86 2.45
N THR A 162 -6.87 26.62 3.70
CA THR A 162 -7.73 26.05 4.76
C THR A 162 -8.40 24.74 4.33
N ASP A 163 -7.69 23.91 3.57
CA ASP A 163 -8.20 22.68 3.01
C ASP A 163 -7.12 21.58 2.89
N TRP A 164 -7.55 20.34 2.68
CA TRP A 164 -6.70 19.20 2.39
C TRP A 164 -6.31 19.17 0.91
N THR A 165 -5.02 19.15 0.64
CA THR A 165 -4.48 18.98 -0.71
C THR A 165 -3.88 17.58 -0.87
N ALA A 166 -4.24 16.89 -1.94
CA ALA A 166 -3.63 15.61 -2.28
C ALA A 166 -2.19 15.81 -2.75
N VAL A 167 -1.25 15.20 -2.03
CA VAL A 167 0.17 15.17 -2.38
C VAL A 167 0.47 13.97 -3.28
N GLU A 168 -0.24 12.87 -3.04
CA GLU A 168 -0.18 11.65 -3.83
C GLU A 168 -1.58 11.06 -3.93
N GLN A 169 -1.89 10.46 -5.09
CA GLN A 169 -3.10 9.72 -5.34
C GLN A 169 -2.78 8.46 -6.15
N LEU A 170 -3.19 7.30 -5.65
CA LEU A 170 -2.93 6.00 -6.27
C LEU A 170 -4.24 5.21 -6.45
N PRO A 171 -4.42 4.46 -7.55
CA PRO A 171 -3.55 4.43 -8.73
C PRO A 171 -3.54 5.79 -9.46
N ALA A 172 -2.37 6.19 -9.98
CA ALA A 172 -2.23 7.45 -10.71
C ALA A 172 -2.86 7.37 -12.11
N TYR A 173 -2.73 6.21 -12.75
CA TYR A 173 -3.25 5.94 -14.09
C TYR A 173 -4.08 4.65 -14.10
N GLN A 174 -4.99 4.55 -15.06
CA GLN A 174 -5.87 3.39 -15.20
C GLN A 174 -5.08 2.09 -15.39
N CYS A 175 -3.96 2.10 -16.14
CA CYS A 175 -3.14 0.90 -16.30
C CYS A 175 -2.33 0.49 -15.06
N ASN A 176 -2.34 1.28 -13.99
CA ASN A 176 -1.78 0.88 -12.70
C ASN A 176 -2.72 0.00 -11.87
N LEU A 177 -3.97 -0.21 -12.31
CA LEU A 177 -4.90 -1.15 -11.71
C LEU A 177 -4.32 -2.56 -11.71
N TYR A 178 -4.64 -3.33 -10.68
CA TYR A 178 -4.13 -4.68 -10.51
C TYR A 178 -4.55 -5.57 -11.70
N GLY A 179 -3.56 -6.21 -12.33
CA GLY A 179 -3.79 -7.11 -13.47
C GLY A 179 -4.15 -6.44 -14.81
N TYR A 180 -4.15 -5.10 -14.90
CA TYR A 180 -4.65 -4.39 -16.07
C TYR A 180 -3.93 -4.76 -17.39
N CYS A 181 -2.60 -4.92 -17.36
CA CYS A 181 -1.80 -5.22 -18.56
C CYS A 181 -1.66 -6.71 -18.88
N GLY A 182 -2.32 -7.60 -18.11
CA GLY A 182 -2.21 -9.03 -18.28
C GLY A 182 -0.82 -9.61 -17.95
N ALA A 183 -0.65 -10.90 -18.21
CA ALA A 183 0.63 -11.60 -17.98
C ALA A 183 1.74 -11.07 -18.89
N TYR A 184 2.96 -10.93 -18.36
CA TYR A 184 4.14 -10.41 -19.09
C TYR A 184 3.97 -9.03 -19.75
N GLY A 185 2.91 -8.30 -19.38
CA GLY A 185 2.72 -6.90 -19.73
C GLY A 185 3.01 -6.01 -18.51
N TYR A 186 3.40 -4.77 -18.78
CA TYR A 186 3.59 -3.74 -17.75
C TYR A 186 2.97 -2.42 -18.18
N CYS A 187 2.54 -1.62 -17.22
CA CYS A 187 2.07 -0.26 -17.48
C CYS A 187 3.28 0.66 -17.48
N ASP A 188 3.54 1.30 -18.62
CA ASP A 188 4.58 2.28 -18.79
C ASP A 188 4.04 3.66 -18.44
N ASN A 189 4.56 4.24 -17.36
CA ASN A 189 4.19 5.56 -16.87
C ASN A 189 5.07 6.69 -17.45
N THR A 190 6.04 6.38 -18.32
CA THR A 190 7.03 7.35 -18.83
C THR A 190 6.52 8.14 -20.04
N GLU A 191 5.54 7.60 -20.75
CA GLU A 191 4.91 8.22 -21.91
C GLU A 191 3.87 9.27 -21.50
N ALA A 192 3.57 10.21 -22.40
CA ALA A 192 2.53 11.23 -22.18
C ALA A 192 1.14 10.62 -21.92
N THR A 193 0.88 9.42 -22.46
CA THR A 193 -0.32 8.64 -22.18
C THR A 193 0.10 7.27 -21.67
N PRO A 194 0.11 7.07 -20.33
CA PRO A 194 0.49 5.80 -19.74
C PRO A 194 -0.36 4.65 -20.26
N THR A 195 0.30 3.59 -20.70
CA THR A 195 -0.36 2.44 -21.36
C THR A 195 0.43 1.16 -21.17
N CYS A 196 -0.16 0.03 -21.54
CA CYS A 196 0.48 -1.26 -21.43
C CYS A 196 1.48 -1.49 -22.57
N LYS A 197 2.66 -2.00 -22.20
CA LYS A 197 3.69 -2.52 -23.11
C LYS A 197 4.00 -3.97 -22.74
N CYS A 198 4.47 -4.75 -23.70
CA CYS A 198 5.02 -6.08 -23.43
C CYS A 198 6.47 -5.96 -22.96
N LEU A 199 6.91 -6.88 -22.09
CA LEU A 199 8.32 -7.01 -21.78
C LEU A 199 9.13 -7.31 -23.05
N ASP A 200 10.38 -6.88 -23.09
CA ASP A 200 11.27 -7.21 -24.20
C ASP A 200 11.42 -8.74 -24.34
N GLY A 201 11.34 -9.22 -25.58
CA GLY A 201 11.26 -10.66 -25.88
C GLY A 201 9.83 -11.23 -25.89
N PHE A 202 8.79 -10.39 -25.68
CA PHE A 202 7.39 -10.78 -25.73
C PHE A 202 6.60 -9.99 -26.78
N ASP A 203 5.53 -10.58 -27.29
CA ASP A 203 4.56 -9.95 -28.19
C ASP A 203 3.14 -10.05 -27.61
N PRO A 204 2.21 -9.15 -27.99
CA PRO A 204 0.82 -9.25 -27.58
C PRO A 204 0.23 -10.62 -27.94
N SER A 205 -0.39 -11.27 -26.95
CA SER A 205 -1.06 -12.56 -27.16
C SER A 205 -2.20 -12.46 -28.18
N ASN A 206 -2.89 -11.31 -28.20
CA ASN A 206 -3.91 -10.96 -29.19
C ASN A 206 -3.67 -9.54 -29.70
N LYS A 207 -3.06 -9.41 -30.89
CA LYS A 207 -2.71 -8.10 -31.48
C LYS A 207 -3.93 -7.23 -31.78
N THR A 208 -5.05 -7.83 -32.21
CA THR A 208 -6.27 -7.09 -32.55
C THR A 208 -6.89 -6.42 -31.33
N GLU A 209 -6.99 -7.14 -30.22
CA GLU A 209 -7.49 -6.62 -28.95
C GLU A 209 -6.52 -5.62 -28.31
N TRP A 210 -5.21 -5.89 -28.41
CA TRP A 210 -4.17 -4.99 -27.90
C TRP A 210 -4.23 -3.60 -28.54
N VAL A 211 -4.39 -3.53 -29.86
CA VAL A 211 -4.53 -2.25 -30.60
C VAL A 211 -5.81 -1.51 -30.21
N ARG A 212 -6.85 -2.23 -29.77
CA ARG A 212 -8.11 -1.64 -29.26
C ARG A 212 -8.03 -1.20 -27.79
N GLY A 213 -6.88 -1.36 -27.14
CA GLY A 213 -6.70 -1.04 -25.72
C GLY A 213 -7.19 -2.11 -24.75
N ASN A 214 -7.49 -3.32 -25.23
CA ASN A 214 -7.81 -4.46 -24.39
C ASN A 214 -6.56 -5.30 -24.15
N PHE A 215 -6.00 -5.16 -22.95
CA PHE A 215 -4.73 -5.79 -22.57
C PHE A 215 -4.90 -7.06 -21.72
N SER A 216 -6.13 -7.54 -21.53
CA SER A 216 -6.44 -8.65 -20.60
C SER A 216 -5.69 -9.95 -20.93
N HIS A 217 -5.43 -10.21 -22.21
CA HIS A 217 -4.69 -11.38 -22.69
C HIS A 217 -3.17 -11.30 -22.47
N GLY A 218 -2.65 -10.14 -22.06
CA GLY A 218 -1.24 -9.91 -21.83
C GLY A 218 -0.38 -10.19 -23.07
N CYS A 219 0.83 -10.67 -22.81
CA CYS A 219 1.86 -10.94 -23.79
C CYS A 219 2.31 -12.40 -23.71
N ARG A 220 2.91 -12.89 -24.79
CA ARG A 220 3.52 -14.21 -24.89
C ARG A 220 4.95 -14.10 -25.36
N ARG A 221 5.80 -15.04 -24.95
CA ARG A 221 7.21 -15.07 -25.34
C ARG A 221 7.31 -15.27 -26.86
N LYS A 222 8.27 -14.60 -27.48
CA LYS A 222 8.54 -14.72 -28.93
C LYS A 222 9.17 -16.06 -29.30
N GLU A 223 9.98 -16.61 -28.40
CA GLU A 223 10.74 -17.85 -28.55
C GLU A 223 10.50 -18.75 -27.34
N GLU A 224 10.54 -20.07 -27.51
CA GLU A 224 10.38 -21.01 -26.40
C GLU A 224 11.69 -21.18 -25.61
N LEU A 225 11.58 -21.25 -24.28
CA LEU A 225 12.74 -21.50 -23.41
C LEU A 225 13.25 -22.93 -23.62
N GLN A 226 14.57 -23.10 -23.66
CA GLN A 226 15.19 -24.42 -23.87
C GLN A 226 15.64 -25.07 -22.56
N CYS A 227 15.86 -24.27 -21.51
CA CYS A 227 16.50 -24.67 -20.26
C CYS A 227 17.92 -25.26 -20.47
N GLY A 228 18.71 -25.38 -19.39
CA GLY A 228 20.03 -26.02 -19.46
C GLY A 228 21.20 -25.10 -19.87
N GLY A 229 21.07 -23.79 -19.65
CA GLY A 229 22.18 -22.83 -19.77
C GLY A 229 22.24 -22.03 -21.07
N GLU A 230 21.33 -22.28 -22.03
CA GLU A 230 21.18 -21.47 -23.24
C GLU A 230 20.27 -20.24 -23.05
N ASP A 231 19.39 -20.30 -22.03
CA ASP A 231 18.53 -19.17 -21.68
C ASP A 231 19.31 -18.11 -20.89
N SER A 232 18.90 -16.85 -21.04
CA SER A 232 19.49 -15.72 -20.32
C SER A 232 18.42 -14.80 -19.75
N PHE A 233 18.81 -14.02 -18.73
CA PHE A 233 17.95 -13.03 -18.10
C PHE A 233 18.20 -11.64 -18.68
N LEU A 234 17.11 -10.89 -18.89
CA LEU A 234 17.17 -9.47 -19.21
C LEU A 234 16.85 -8.65 -17.95
N THR A 235 17.78 -7.79 -17.56
CA THR A 235 17.57 -6.84 -16.47
C THR A 235 16.68 -5.69 -16.90
N LEU A 236 15.56 -5.51 -16.20
CA LEU A 236 14.61 -4.41 -16.45
C LEU A 236 14.68 -3.38 -15.31
N PRO A 237 15.37 -2.24 -15.50
CA PRO A 237 15.53 -1.23 -14.46
C PRO A 237 14.21 -0.48 -14.17
N ALA A 238 14.11 0.11 -12.98
CA ALA A 238 12.97 0.93 -12.54
C ALA A 238 11.60 0.23 -12.58
N MET A 239 11.58 -1.10 -12.62
CA MET A 239 10.35 -1.88 -12.62
C MET A 239 9.80 -2.08 -11.21
N LYS A 240 8.48 -2.00 -11.10
CA LYS A 240 7.76 -2.55 -9.95
C LYS A 240 7.79 -4.08 -10.05
N VAL A 241 8.38 -4.74 -9.05
CA VAL A 241 8.43 -6.21 -8.92
C VAL A 241 7.03 -6.81 -9.10
N PRO A 242 6.86 -7.90 -9.89
CA PRO A 242 5.56 -8.55 -10.10
C PRO A 242 4.94 -9.04 -8.78
N ASP A 243 3.66 -9.39 -8.82
CA ASP A 243 3.01 -10.02 -7.67
C ASP A 243 3.42 -11.50 -7.54
N LYS A 244 3.22 -12.10 -6.36
CA LYS A 244 3.57 -13.51 -6.05
C LYS A 244 5.02 -13.87 -6.36
N PHE A 245 5.93 -12.91 -6.21
CA PHE A 245 7.35 -13.13 -6.38
C PHE A 245 7.88 -14.09 -5.30
N VAL A 246 8.84 -14.93 -5.66
CA VAL A 246 9.56 -15.78 -4.70
C VAL A 246 10.69 -14.96 -4.10
N ARG A 247 10.67 -14.79 -2.77
CA ARG A 247 11.75 -14.11 -2.06
C ARG A 247 12.71 -15.13 -1.47
N LEU A 248 13.94 -15.14 -1.99
CA LEU A 248 15.05 -15.89 -1.43
C LEU A 248 15.83 -14.99 -0.46
N TRP A 249 15.81 -15.34 0.82
CA TRP A 249 16.52 -14.59 1.85
C TRP A 249 18.00 -14.98 1.90
N ASN A 250 18.86 -14.02 2.24
CA ASN A 250 20.30 -14.23 2.44
C ASN A 250 21.04 -14.82 1.22
N LYS A 251 20.58 -14.51 0.00
CA LYS A 251 21.25 -14.86 -1.24
C LYS A 251 21.73 -13.62 -1.98
N SER A 252 22.86 -13.75 -2.66
CA SER A 252 23.32 -12.74 -3.61
C SER A 252 22.45 -12.77 -4.87
N TYR A 253 22.61 -11.75 -5.73
CA TYR A 253 21.98 -11.74 -7.03
C TYR A 253 22.40 -12.95 -7.88
N ASP A 254 23.70 -13.27 -7.89
CA ASP A 254 24.23 -14.37 -8.69
C ASP A 254 23.72 -15.73 -8.20
N ASP A 255 23.65 -15.94 -6.88
CA ASP A 255 23.07 -17.17 -6.31
C ASP A 255 21.58 -17.32 -6.66
N CYS A 256 20.84 -16.21 -6.69
CA CYS A 256 19.43 -16.18 -7.07
C CYS A 256 19.23 -16.47 -8.56
N ALA A 257 20.13 -15.99 -9.42
CA ALA A 257 20.10 -16.26 -10.85
C ALA A 257 20.38 -17.74 -11.15
N VAL A 258 21.34 -18.35 -10.44
CA VAL A 258 21.65 -19.77 -10.55
C VAL A 258 20.46 -20.65 -10.12
N GLU A 259 19.78 -20.33 -9.02
CA GLU A 259 18.60 -21.10 -8.60
C GLU A 259 17.38 -20.90 -9.51
N CYS A 260 17.32 -19.81 -10.26
CA CYS A 260 16.25 -19.56 -11.22
C CYS A 260 16.45 -20.27 -12.57
N SER A 261 17.69 -20.68 -12.88
CA SER A 261 18.09 -21.30 -14.16
C SER A 261 17.92 -22.81 -14.15
#